data_AF-G7MBT9-F1
#
_entry.id   AF-G7MBT9-F1
#
_cell.length_a   1.000
_cell.length_b   1.000
_cell.length_c   1.000
_cell.angle_alpha   90.00
_cell.angle_beta   90.00
_cell.angle_gamma   90.00
#
_symmetry.space_group_name_H-M   'P 1'
#
loop_
_entity.id
_entity.type
_entity.pdbx_description
1 polymer ?
#
loop_
_entity_poly.entity_id
_entity_poly.type
_entity_poly.pdbx_seq_one_letter_code
_entity_poly.pdbx_strand_id
1 'polypeptide(L)'
;MEYSTGESGIKSLGGFAYQIKVFIYYLSKLQQNEQIEFETLEDVNIKTVQKDEIDTKSDSYKCIIKEKETNVAIQVKRTSITNASAEKILYNWLLVEKTHDNISKYLLFTDKAYDNQDIIFNRDSKKLFKKIKSSDKNANALITMVKNIFNDDFKEFEVFYKRIQDKYEFKVVDEIDDQILNRYERIFHRSAPSVSETIYYMRIQELMRYVTMKIMQAVNKGQPFICTYSEFMQQIEEICKNIEENQVILSYSMFKSNNAIDWEDLKIVNSRECIQLNSCNLSRQSVEQHLMYKLYYEFLKCSYMENNKIPRIEDMENTTYENYDFLKSVLQQENRDTPLNRLNDIKKSSNSYTPNEQVKYGVAIHLTRDDIDDEKQISWKEDI
;
A
#
# COMPACT_ATOMS: atom_id res chain seq x y z
N MET A 1 -22.31 -17.30 26.68
CA MET A 1 -21.92 -15.92 26.35
C MET A 1 -20.89 -16.00 25.25
N GLU A 2 -21.34 -15.89 24.00
CA GLU A 2 -20.45 -15.80 22.85
C GLU A 2 -19.92 -14.37 22.76
N TYR A 3 -18.61 -14.21 22.88
CA TYR A 3 -17.92 -12.94 22.68
C TYR A 3 -17.83 -12.66 21.17
N SER A 4 -18.66 -11.76 20.64
CA SER A 4 -18.61 -11.29 19.24
C SER A 4 -17.59 -10.15 19.06
N THR A 5 -16.32 -10.39 19.38
CA THR A 5 -15.25 -9.38 19.21
C THR A 5 -14.58 -9.39 17.84
N GLY A 6 -14.84 -10.41 17.00
CA GLY A 6 -14.21 -10.55 15.68
C GLY A 6 -14.80 -9.67 14.58
N GLU A 7 -16.13 -9.53 14.51
CA GLU A 7 -16.77 -8.85 13.37
C GLU A 7 -16.46 -7.34 13.31
N SER A 8 -16.42 -6.66 14.45
CA SER A 8 -16.17 -5.21 14.47
C SER A 8 -14.74 -4.88 14.06
N GLY A 9 -13.77 -5.68 14.48
CA GLY A 9 -12.37 -5.53 14.08
C GLY A 9 -12.17 -5.80 12.59
N ILE A 10 -12.75 -6.89 12.07
CA ILE A 10 -12.69 -7.24 10.65
C ILE A 10 -13.38 -6.18 9.78
N LYS A 11 -14.56 -5.68 10.19
CA LYS A 11 -15.27 -4.59 9.50
C LYS A 11 -14.45 -3.28 9.51
N SER A 12 -13.75 -2.99 10.59
CA SER A 12 -12.85 -1.82 10.70
C SER A 12 -11.65 -1.94 9.75
N LEU A 13 -10.95 -3.07 9.75
CA LEU A 13 -9.85 -3.36 8.81
C LEU A 13 -10.33 -3.32 7.36
N GLY A 14 -11.52 -3.87 7.12
CA GLY A 14 -12.16 -3.84 5.81
C GLY A 14 -12.51 -2.44 5.33
N GLY A 15 -12.90 -1.53 6.22
CA GLY A 15 -13.11 -0.12 5.91
C GLY A 15 -11.81 0.60 5.58
N PHE A 16 -10.76 0.36 6.37
CA PHE A 16 -9.44 0.94 6.16
C PHE A 16 -8.82 0.52 4.82
N ALA A 17 -8.89 -0.77 4.47
CA ALA A 17 -8.43 -1.26 3.17
C ALA A 17 -9.17 -0.60 2.01
N TYR A 18 -10.47 -0.31 2.17
CA TYR A 18 -11.26 0.38 1.15
C TYR A 18 -10.88 1.85 1.00
N GLN A 19 -10.58 2.55 2.11
CA GLN A 19 -10.03 3.92 2.08
C GLN A 19 -8.73 3.98 1.28
N ILE A 20 -7.81 3.03 1.48
CA ILE A 20 -6.56 2.95 0.71
C ILE A 20 -6.84 2.75 -0.79
N LYS A 21 -7.80 1.89 -1.15
CA LYS A 21 -8.20 1.71 -2.56
C LYS A 21 -8.76 3.01 -3.16
N VAL A 22 -9.57 3.75 -2.42
CA VAL A 22 -10.09 5.05 -2.87
C VAL A 22 -8.95 6.07 -3.03
N PHE A 23 -8.00 6.09 -2.10
CA PHE A 23 -6.80 6.92 -2.21
C PHE A 23 -6.03 6.61 -3.50
N ILE A 24 -5.76 5.33 -3.80
CA ILE A 24 -5.07 4.90 -5.02
C ILE A 24 -5.87 5.28 -6.28
N TYR A 25 -7.19 5.09 -6.25
CA TYR A 25 -8.05 5.50 -7.35
C TYR A 25 -7.94 7.01 -7.63
N TYR A 26 -7.90 7.85 -6.60
CA TYR A 26 -7.74 9.30 -6.75
C TYR A 26 -6.30 9.73 -7.06
N LEU A 27 -5.29 8.95 -6.65
CA LEU A 27 -3.89 9.16 -7.01
C LEU A 27 -3.72 9.17 -8.55
N SER A 28 -4.44 8.29 -9.26
CA SER A 28 -4.46 8.26 -10.74
C SER A 28 -5.01 9.52 -11.40
N LYS A 29 -5.68 10.40 -10.64
CA LYS A 29 -6.33 11.62 -11.13
C LYS A 29 -5.57 12.89 -10.78
N LEU A 30 -4.49 12.78 -10.02
CA LEU A 30 -3.67 13.93 -9.68
C LEU A 30 -3.14 14.60 -10.94
N GLN A 31 -3.23 15.92 -10.93
CA GLN A 31 -2.64 16.80 -11.93
C GLN A 31 -1.32 17.38 -11.42
N GLN A 32 -0.58 18.01 -12.34
CA GLN A 32 0.64 18.71 -11.98
C GLN A 32 0.33 19.81 -10.94
N ASN A 33 1.14 19.89 -9.88
CA ASN A 33 0.97 20.76 -8.72
C ASN A 33 -0.14 20.36 -7.73
N GLU A 34 -0.74 19.16 -7.88
CA GLU A 34 -1.61 18.60 -6.86
C GLU A 34 -0.87 17.61 -5.94
N GLN A 35 -1.41 17.43 -4.75
CA GLN A 35 -1.07 16.36 -3.83
C GLN A 35 -2.34 15.69 -3.31
N ILE A 36 -2.21 14.43 -2.92
CA ILE A 36 -3.23 13.68 -2.21
C ILE A 36 -2.74 13.38 -0.80
N GLU A 37 -3.66 13.39 0.15
CA GLU A 37 -3.38 13.22 1.56
C GLU A 37 -4.31 12.16 2.16
N PHE A 38 -3.80 11.39 3.11
CA PHE A 38 -4.53 10.36 3.84
C PHE A 38 -4.53 10.72 5.33
N GLU A 39 -5.71 10.65 5.97
CA GLU A 39 -5.94 11.03 7.38
C GLU A 39 -5.61 12.52 7.66
N THR A 40 -6.14 13.44 6.84
CA THR A 40 -6.03 14.90 7.06
C THR A 40 -7.38 15.56 7.36
N LEU A 41 -7.95 16.30 6.41
CA LEU A 41 -9.26 16.97 6.57
C LEU A 41 -10.40 15.95 6.67
N GLU A 42 -10.27 14.86 5.93
CA GLU A 42 -11.14 13.70 5.89
C GLU A 42 -10.27 12.45 5.66
N ASP A 43 -10.90 11.29 5.45
CA ASP A 43 -10.20 10.04 5.15
C ASP A 43 -9.19 10.20 3.99
N VAL A 44 -9.59 10.93 2.93
CA VAL A 44 -8.74 11.30 1.79
C VAL A 44 -8.98 12.77 1.44
N ASN A 45 -7.92 13.52 1.12
CA ASN A 45 -8.00 14.90 0.67
C ASN A 45 -7.15 15.10 -0.60
N ILE A 46 -7.65 15.85 -1.58
CA ILE A 46 -6.83 16.33 -2.72
C ILE A 46 -6.64 17.82 -2.56
N LYS A 47 -5.38 18.25 -2.63
CA LYS A 47 -4.99 19.64 -2.47
C LYS A 47 -4.24 20.13 -3.70
N THR A 48 -4.71 21.22 -4.29
CA THR A 48 -3.96 21.95 -5.34
C THR A 48 -2.99 22.92 -4.65
N VAL A 49 -1.69 22.72 -4.85
CA VAL A 49 -0.63 23.51 -4.19
C VAL A 49 -0.13 24.59 -5.14
N GLN A 50 0.09 25.80 -4.64
CA GLN A 50 0.75 26.85 -5.42
C GLN A 50 2.23 26.51 -5.60
N LYS A 51 2.77 26.69 -6.81
CA LYS A 51 4.22 26.82 -6.95
C LYS A 51 4.61 28.15 -6.31
N ASP A 52 5.33 28.09 -5.20
CA ASP A 52 6.05 29.26 -4.69
C ASP A 52 6.91 29.83 -5.83
N GLU A 53 6.86 31.16 -5.98
CA GLU A 53 7.61 31.90 -6.99
C GLU A 53 9.10 31.57 -6.86
N ILE A 54 9.64 30.76 -7.78
CA ILE A 54 11.07 30.81 -8.09
C ILE A 54 11.26 31.92 -9.13
N ASP A 55 12.03 32.91 -8.69
CA ASP A 55 12.55 34.08 -9.39
C ASP A 55 11.63 35.29 -9.58
N THR A 56 11.69 36.16 -8.58
CA THR A 56 11.70 37.60 -8.79
C THR A 56 12.71 37.98 -9.89
N LYS A 57 12.17 38.40 -11.04
CA LYS A 57 12.81 39.04 -12.21
C LYS A 57 13.32 38.10 -13.32
N SER A 58 12.43 37.74 -14.23
CA SER A 58 12.66 38.05 -15.66
C SER A 58 11.33 38.21 -16.40
N ASP A 59 11.19 39.36 -17.03
CA ASP A 59 9.97 39.93 -17.57
C ASP A 59 9.39 39.20 -18.78
N SER A 60 8.07 39.40 -18.93
CA SER A 60 7.27 39.28 -20.15
C SER A 60 6.92 37.85 -20.62
N TYR A 61 5.62 37.63 -20.87
CA TYR A 61 4.99 36.43 -21.48
C TYR A 61 4.56 35.25 -20.60
N LYS A 62 4.06 35.48 -19.38
CA LYS A 62 3.30 34.44 -18.66
C LYS A 62 1.98 34.98 -18.11
N CYS A 63 0.93 34.89 -18.93
CA CYS A 63 -0.44 34.75 -18.43
C CYS A 63 -0.55 33.38 -17.73
N ILE A 64 0.00 33.23 -16.53
CA ILE A 64 -0.31 32.08 -15.68
C ILE A 64 -1.45 32.53 -14.78
N ILE A 65 -2.63 32.00 -15.06
CA ILE A 65 -3.82 32.13 -14.23
C ILE A 65 -3.43 31.64 -12.83
N LYS A 66 -3.57 32.53 -11.84
CA LYS A 66 -3.36 32.20 -10.42
C LYS A 66 -4.49 31.26 -10.00
N GLU A 67 -4.24 29.96 -9.91
CA GLU A 67 -5.14 29.05 -9.22
C GLU A 67 -4.97 29.25 -7.70
N LYS A 68 -6.10 29.51 -7.01
CA LYS A 68 -6.12 29.53 -5.55
C LYS A 68 -5.90 28.10 -5.05
N GLU A 69 -5.21 27.95 -3.92
CA GLU A 69 -5.16 26.66 -3.22
C GLU A 69 -6.59 26.19 -2.97
N THR A 70 -6.92 24.94 -3.35
CA THR A 70 -8.23 24.37 -3.09
C THR A 70 -8.12 22.94 -2.56
N ASN A 71 -9.09 22.54 -1.73
CA ASN A 71 -9.19 21.22 -1.14
C ASN A 71 -10.47 20.49 -1.57
N VAL A 72 -10.32 19.23 -1.95
CA VAL A 72 -11.44 18.28 -2.16
C VAL A 72 -11.42 17.29 -1.01
N ALA A 73 -12.34 17.46 -0.06
CA ALA A 73 -12.47 16.62 1.12
C ALA A 73 -13.32 15.37 0.80
N ILE A 74 -12.74 14.18 0.92
CA ILE A 74 -13.36 12.90 0.55
C ILE A 74 -13.55 12.04 1.79
N GLN A 75 -14.80 11.91 2.22
CA GLN A 75 -15.20 10.92 3.23
C GLN A 75 -15.52 9.60 2.52
N VAL A 76 -14.94 8.51 2.99
CA VAL A 76 -15.17 7.17 2.44
C VAL A 76 -16.00 6.33 3.40
N LYS A 77 -16.99 5.63 2.86
CA LYS A 77 -17.77 4.63 3.60
C LYS A 77 -17.92 3.36 2.77
N ARG A 78 -17.25 2.30 3.22
CA ARG A 78 -17.46 0.96 2.66
C ARG A 78 -18.84 0.42 3.04
N THR A 79 -19.25 0.54 4.31
CA THR A 79 -20.47 -0.08 4.84
C THR A 79 -21.71 0.81 4.69
N SER A 80 -22.87 0.29 5.11
CA SER A 80 -24.14 1.02 5.07
C SER A 80 -24.10 2.32 5.88
N ILE A 81 -24.61 3.39 5.28
CA ILE A 81 -24.75 4.71 5.89
C ILE A 81 -26.09 4.78 6.62
N THR A 82 -26.00 4.91 7.94
CA THR A 82 -27.14 5.19 8.81
C THR A 82 -27.33 6.70 8.99
N ASN A 83 -28.50 7.11 9.47
CA ASN A 83 -28.73 8.50 9.87
C ASN A 83 -27.71 9.00 10.91
N ALA A 84 -27.27 8.14 11.83
CA ALA A 84 -26.29 8.50 12.83
C ALA A 84 -24.89 8.73 12.24
N SER A 85 -24.48 7.92 11.25
CA SER A 85 -23.21 8.15 10.53
C SER A 85 -23.30 9.38 9.62
N ALA A 86 -24.43 9.60 8.95
CA ALA A 86 -24.65 10.78 8.13
C ALA A 86 -24.54 12.09 8.94
N GLU A 87 -25.14 12.13 10.13
CA GLU A 87 -25.00 13.26 11.04
C GLU A 87 -23.55 13.48 11.49
N LYS A 88 -22.80 12.43 11.79
CA LYS A 88 -21.39 12.54 12.17
C LYS A 88 -20.55 13.12 11.04
N ILE A 89 -20.76 12.65 9.80
CA ILE A 89 -20.08 13.17 8.61
C ILE A 89 -20.36 14.67 8.46
N LEU A 90 -21.63 15.06 8.57
CA LEU A 90 -22.00 16.48 8.46
C LEU A 90 -21.43 17.33 9.60
N TYR A 91 -21.32 16.80 10.82
CA TYR A 91 -20.64 17.49 11.93
C TYR A 91 -19.16 17.72 11.64
N ASN A 92 -18.45 16.74 11.08
CA ASN A 92 -17.06 16.92 10.64
C ASN A 92 -16.97 18.03 9.59
N TRP A 93 -17.77 17.97 8.52
CA TRP A 93 -17.74 18.96 7.44
C TRP A 93 -18.07 20.37 7.92
N LEU A 94 -18.97 20.52 8.88
CA LEU A 94 -19.26 21.82 9.50
C LEU A 94 -18.05 22.38 10.25
N LEU A 95 -17.28 21.54 10.95
CA LEU A 95 -16.03 21.97 11.58
C LEU A 95 -14.98 22.34 10.53
N VAL A 96 -14.82 21.51 9.49
CA VAL A 96 -13.85 21.74 8.41
C VAL A 96 -14.15 23.05 7.67
N GLU A 97 -15.37 23.23 7.15
CA GLU A 97 -15.77 24.44 6.42
C GLU A 97 -15.61 25.71 7.25
N LYS A 98 -15.82 25.62 8.57
CA LYS A 98 -15.70 26.76 9.48
C LYS A 98 -14.26 27.10 9.86
N THR A 99 -13.36 26.13 9.77
CA THR A 99 -11.94 26.28 10.15
C THR A 99 -11.00 26.43 8.95
N HIS A 100 -11.46 26.12 7.73
CA HIS A 100 -10.68 26.16 6.50
C HIS A 100 -11.45 26.90 5.40
N ASP A 101 -10.82 27.92 4.80
CA ASP A 101 -11.49 28.82 3.84
C ASP A 101 -11.46 28.35 2.37
N ASN A 102 -10.82 27.22 2.08
CA ASN A 102 -10.48 26.80 0.71
C ASN A 102 -11.00 25.43 0.29
N ILE A 103 -12.06 24.94 0.93
CA ILE A 103 -12.72 23.70 0.49
C ILE A 103 -13.55 23.98 -0.76
N SER A 104 -13.18 23.36 -1.89
CA SER A 104 -13.90 23.49 -3.16
C SER A 104 -15.00 22.44 -3.32
N LYS A 105 -14.86 21.28 -2.67
CA LYS A 105 -15.80 20.16 -2.82
C LYS A 105 -15.80 19.23 -1.61
N TYR A 106 -16.98 18.74 -1.23
CA TYR A 106 -17.16 17.62 -0.32
C TYR A 106 -17.65 16.41 -1.10
N LEU A 107 -17.02 15.26 -0.90
CA LEU A 107 -17.40 14.01 -1.56
C LEU A 107 -17.67 12.93 -0.52
N LEU A 108 -18.84 12.31 -0.60
CA LEU A 108 -19.10 11.05 0.09
C LEU A 108 -18.97 9.89 -0.89
N PHE A 109 -17.91 9.13 -0.74
CA PHE A 109 -17.58 7.99 -1.59
C PHE A 109 -18.03 6.68 -0.95
N THR A 110 -18.85 5.89 -1.66
CA THR A 110 -19.44 4.66 -1.12
C THR A 110 -19.31 3.48 -2.07
N ASP A 111 -19.33 2.29 -1.47
CA ASP A 111 -19.38 1.01 -2.18
C ASP A 111 -20.82 0.67 -2.58
N LYS A 112 -21.05 0.36 -3.86
CA LYS A 112 -22.35 -0.02 -4.39
C LYS A 112 -22.92 -1.28 -3.74
N ALA A 113 -22.06 -2.18 -3.25
CA ALA A 113 -22.48 -3.42 -2.61
C ALA A 113 -23.38 -3.21 -1.37
N TYR A 114 -23.38 -2.01 -0.79
CA TYR A 114 -24.18 -1.67 0.39
C TYR A 114 -25.44 -0.85 0.09
N ASP A 115 -25.75 -0.61 -1.19
CA ASP A 115 -26.96 0.07 -1.68
C ASP A 115 -27.27 1.37 -0.92
N ASN A 116 -26.22 2.15 -0.68
CA ASN A 116 -26.32 3.37 0.09
C ASN A 116 -27.13 4.43 -0.67
N GLN A 117 -28.09 5.03 0.05
CA GLN A 117 -28.84 6.19 -0.44
C GLN A 117 -28.16 7.48 0.04
N ASP A 118 -28.29 8.55 -0.75
CA ASP A 118 -27.87 9.87 -0.31
C ASP A 118 -28.84 10.38 0.76
N ILE A 119 -28.38 10.33 2.02
CA ILE A 119 -29.15 10.74 3.18
C ILE A 119 -28.48 11.87 3.98
N ILE A 120 -27.38 12.45 3.48
CA ILE A 120 -26.60 13.44 4.25
C ILE A 120 -27.43 14.66 4.60
N PHE A 121 -28.23 15.16 3.65
CA PHE A 121 -29.04 16.37 3.81
C PHE A 121 -30.53 16.09 4.04
N ASN A 122 -30.91 14.86 4.38
CA ASN A 122 -32.33 14.49 4.60
C ASN A 122 -32.97 15.14 5.84
N ARG A 123 -32.15 15.62 6.78
CA ARG A 123 -32.64 16.27 8.00
C ARG A 123 -32.66 17.78 7.84
N ASP A 124 -33.80 18.38 8.14
CA ASP A 124 -33.95 19.84 8.18
C ASP A 124 -32.89 20.52 9.07
N SER A 125 -32.27 21.59 8.55
CA SER A 125 -31.16 22.29 9.20
C SER A 125 -31.56 22.88 10.56
N LYS A 126 -32.80 23.35 10.74
CA LYS A 126 -33.31 23.83 12.05
C LYS A 126 -33.44 22.67 13.05
N LYS A 127 -33.94 21.52 12.62
CA LYS A 127 -34.01 20.31 13.46
C LYS A 127 -32.63 19.79 13.85
N LEU A 128 -31.65 19.89 12.95
CA LEU A 128 -30.27 19.50 13.24
C LEU A 128 -29.63 20.47 14.24
N PHE A 129 -29.78 21.78 14.02
CA PHE A 129 -29.24 22.81 14.91
C PHE A 129 -29.84 22.72 16.33
N LYS A 130 -31.16 22.51 16.46
CA LYS A 130 -31.80 22.28 17.77
C LYS A 130 -31.16 21.11 18.52
N LYS A 131 -30.86 20.01 17.82
CA LYS A 131 -30.21 18.83 18.41
C LYS A 131 -28.76 19.13 18.84
N ILE A 132 -28.02 19.88 18.04
CA ILE A 132 -26.65 20.34 18.39
C ILE A 132 -26.70 21.19 19.66
N LYS A 133 -27.59 22.19 19.70
CA LYS A 133 -27.77 23.09 20.84
C LYS A 133 -28.12 22.35 22.13
N SER A 134 -29.01 21.35 22.04
CA SER A 134 -29.42 20.53 23.18
C SER A 134 -28.38 19.49 23.61
N SER A 135 -27.24 19.37 22.94
CA SER A 135 -26.20 18.40 23.32
C SER A 135 -25.64 18.69 24.71
N ASP A 136 -25.61 17.66 25.54
CA ASP A 136 -25.03 17.57 26.89
C ASP A 136 -23.79 16.64 26.93
N LYS A 137 -23.33 16.18 25.75
CA LYS A 137 -22.16 15.29 25.65
C LYS A 137 -20.87 16.02 26.00
N ASN A 138 -19.87 15.23 26.40
CA ASN A 138 -18.51 15.68 26.72
C ASN A 138 -17.93 16.64 25.69
N ALA A 139 -17.04 17.55 26.11
CA ALA A 139 -16.46 18.60 25.27
C ALA A 139 -15.81 18.09 23.97
N ASN A 140 -15.19 16.90 24.02
CA ASN A 140 -14.51 16.28 22.88
C ASN A 140 -15.47 15.55 21.93
N ALA A 141 -16.77 15.49 22.24
CA ALA A 141 -17.74 14.89 21.33
C ALA A 141 -17.98 15.83 20.13
N LEU A 142 -18.00 15.27 18.92
CA LEU A 142 -18.20 16.02 17.67
C LEU A 142 -19.36 17.03 17.70
N ILE A 143 -20.52 16.57 18.15
CA ILE A 143 -21.72 17.42 18.28
C ILE A 143 -21.49 18.60 19.24
N THR A 144 -20.70 18.43 20.30
CA THR A 144 -20.38 19.48 21.27
C THR A 144 -19.32 20.43 20.71
N MET A 145 -18.36 19.95 19.92
CA MET A 145 -17.43 20.81 19.19
C MET A 145 -18.16 21.71 18.19
N VAL A 146 -19.11 21.16 17.42
CA VAL A 146 -19.96 21.95 16.52
C VAL A 146 -20.82 22.94 17.30
N LYS A 147 -21.41 22.54 18.44
CA LYS A 147 -22.16 23.46 19.31
C LYS A 147 -21.31 24.66 19.72
N ASN A 148 -20.06 24.42 20.11
CA ASN A 148 -19.16 25.45 20.61
C ASN A 148 -18.70 26.40 19.49
N ILE A 149 -18.41 25.89 18.28
CA ILE A 149 -17.90 26.73 17.18
C ILE A 149 -18.95 27.70 16.61
N PHE A 150 -20.23 27.31 16.63
CA PHE A 150 -21.33 28.16 16.16
C PHE A 150 -22.00 28.95 17.30
N ASN A 151 -21.72 28.63 18.57
CA ASN A 151 -22.13 29.39 19.75
C ASN A 151 -23.59 29.91 19.73
N ASP A 152 -24.55 29.01 19.52
CA ASP A 152 -25.99 29.32 19.44
C ASP A 152 -26.43 30.24 18.27
N ASP A 153 -25.55 30.56 17.32
CA ASP A 153 -25.88 31.31 16.10
C ASP A 153 -26.41 30.40 14.97
N PHE A 154 -27.74 30.34 14.85
CA PHE A 154 -28.39 29.60 13.78
C PHE A 154 -28.13 30.19 12.39
N LYS A 155 -28.02 31.51 12.26
CA LYS A 155 -27.85 32.15 10.94
C LYS A 155 -26.49 31.80 10.37
N GLU A 156 -25.45 31.86 11.20
CA GLU A 156 -24.12 31.44 10.80
C GLU A 156 -24.10 29.95 10.46
N PHE A 157 -24.64 29.09 11.33
CA PHE A 157 -24.76 27.65 11.06
C PHE A 157 -25.45 27.36 9.72
N GLU A 158 -26.56 28.02 9.43
CA GLU A 158 -27.32 27.81 8.19
C GLU A 158 -26.51 28.22 6.95
N VAL A 159 -25.70 29.28 7.03
CA VAL A 159 -24.80 29.68 5.94
C VAL A 159 -23.77 28.61 5.65
N PHE A 160 -23.09 28.07 6.67
CA PHE A 160 -22.08 27.02 6.47
C PHE A 160 -22.71 25.70 6.01
N TYR A 161 -23.86 25.32 6.58
CA TYR A 161 -24.62 24.15 6.13
C TYR A 161 -24.95 24.22 4.63
N LYS A 162 -25.47 25.36 4.15
CA LYS A 162 -25.80 25.57 2.73
C LYS A 162 -24.57 25.56 1.84
N ARG A 163 -23.46 26.18 2.27
CA ARG A 163 -22.19 26.14 1.52
C ARG A 163 -21.69 24.71 1.30
N ILE A 164 -21.76 23.86 2.34
CA ILE A 164 -21.37 22.45 2.21
C ILE A 164 -22.33 21.75 1.24
N GLN A 165 -23.64 21.98 1.38
CA GLN A 165 -24.66 21.40 0.49
C GLN A 165 -24.42 21.77 -0.98
N ASP A 166 -24.06 23.02 -1.27
CA ASP A 166 -23.79 23.52 -2.62
C ASP A 166 -22.52 22.91 -3.24
N LYS A 167 -21.57 22.46 -2.41
CA LYS A 167 -20.29 21.86 -2.81
C LYS A 167 -20.27 20.33 -2.71
N TYR A 168 -21.39 19.72 -2.31
CA TYR A 168 -21.46 18.30 -1.98
C TYR A 168 -21.75 17.42 -3.20
N GLU A 169 -21.08 16.27 -3.27
CA GLU A 169 -21.40 15.18 -4.20
C GLU A 169 -21.47 13.84 -3.46
N PHE A 170 -22.52 13.07 -3.77
CA PHE A 170 -22.62 11.66 -3.41
C PHE A 170 -22.14 10.79 -4.56
N LYS A 171 -21.18 9.90 -4.28
CA LYS A 171 -20.60 9.03 -5.30
C LYS A 171 -20.64 7.57 -4.86
N VAL A 172 -21.32 6.76 -5.66
CA VAL A 172 -21.38 5.30 -5.52
C VAL A 172 -20.48 4.70 -6.58
N VAL A 173 -19.63 3.75 -6.17
CA VAL A 173 -18.75 3.02 -7.09
C VAL A 173 -18.97 1.53 -6.95
N ASP A 174 -19.10 0.90 -8.11
CA ASP A 174 -19.09 -0.55 -8.26
C ASP A 174 -17.65 -1.02 -8.49
N GLU A 175 -17.29 -2.17 -7.91
CA GLU A 175 -16.03 -2.87 -8.15
C GLU A 175 -14.81 -1.93 -8.24
N ILE A 176 -14.44 -1.32 -7.09
CA ILE A 176 -13.35 -0.34 -7.05
C ILE A 176 -12.02 -0.87 -7.62
N ASP A 177 -11.78 -2.18 -7.52
CA ASP A 177 -10.58 -2.81 -8.07
C ASP A 177 -10.54 -2.67 -9.60
N ASP A 178 -11.65 -2.93 -10.29
CA ASP A 178 -11.76 -2.75 -11.73
C ASP A 178 -11.66 -1.28 -12.14
N GLN A 179 -12.20 -0.37 -11.32
CA GLN A 179 -12.03 1.06 -11.53
C GLN A 179 -10.57 1.50 -11.41
N ILE A 180 -9.81 0.91 -10.49
CA ILE A 180 -8.36 1.14 -10.36
C ILE A 180 -7.68 0.60 -11.62
N LEU A 181 -7.89 -0.66 -11.99
CA LEU A 181 -7.32 -1.25 -13.21
C LEU A 181 -7.55 -0.31 -14.41
N ASN A 182 -8.80 -0.03 -14.75
CA ASN A 182 -9.14 0.81 -15.91
C ASN A 182 -8.48 2.20 -15.89
N ARG A 183 -8.26 2.80 -14.71
CA ARG A 183 -7.61 4.12 -14.60
C ARG A 183 -6.12 4.08 -14.88
N TYR A 184 -5.47 2.99 -14.51
CA TYR A 184 -4.02 2.84 -14.62
C TYR A 184 -3.55 2.28 -15.96
N GLU A 185 -4.45 1.91 -16.87
CA GLU A 185 -4.09 1.35 -18.20
C GLU A 185 -3.09 2.22 -18.96
N ARG A 186 -3.33 3.53 -19.03
CA ARG A 186 -2.42 4.47 -19.70
C ARG A 186 -1.15 4.71 -18.91
N ILE A 187 -1.25 4.77 -17.58
CA ILE A 187 -0.12 5.06 -16.67
C ILE A 187 0.91 3.93 -16.72
N PHE A 188 0.46 2.67 -16.76
CA PHE A 188 1.33 1.49 -16.82
C PHE A 188 1.46 0.87 -18.21
N HIS A 189 1.01 1.60 -19.24
CA HIS A 189 1.13 1.22 -20.65
C HIS A 189 0.56 -0.16 -20.98
N ARG A 190 -0.61 -0.53 -20.43
CA ARG A 190 -1.27 -1.85 -20.64
C ARG A 190 -1.39 -2.24 -22.12
N SER A 191 -1.67 -1.27 -23.00
CA SER A 191 -1.84 -1.51 -24.43
C SER A 191 -0.52 -1.58 -25.22
N ALA A 192 0.63 -1.41 -24.57
CA ALA A 192 1.92 -1.51 -25.25
C ALA A 192 2.24 -2.99 -25.57
N PRO A 193 2.74 -3.31 -26.77
CA PRO A 193 3.08 -4.69 -27.14
C PRO A 193 4.10 -5.36 -26.22
N SER A 194 4.91 -4.57 -25.51
CA SER A 194 5.93 -5.01 -24.56
C SER A 194 5.42 -5.20 -23.13
N VAL A 195 4.11 -5.05 -22.89
CA VAL A 195 3.49 -5.18 -21.57
C VAL A 195 2.40 -6.25 -21.66
N SER A 196 2.69 -7.43 -21.14
CA SER A 196 1.68 -8.47 -20.94
C SER A 196 0.70 -8.08 -19.82
N GLU A 197 -0.47 -8.74 -19.80
CA GLU A 197 -1.46 -8.57 -18.75
C GLU A 197 -0.87 -8.85 -17.36
N THR A 198 -0.06 -9.91 -17.23
CA THR A 198 0.63 -10.26 -16.00
C THR A 198 1.52 -9.11 -15.52
N ILE A 199 2.39 -8.57 -16.37
CA ILE A 199 3.26 -7.43 -16.02
C ILE A 199 2.44 -6.21 -15.60
N TYR A 200 1.35 -5.92 -16.31
CA TYR A 200 0.46 -4.83 -15.97
C TYR A 200 -0.16 -4.99 -14.56
N TYR A 201 -0.69 -6.18 -14.24
CA TYR A 201 -1.22 -6.46 -12.90
C TYR A 201 -0.14 -6.35 -11.82
N MET A 202 1.06 -6.85 -12.07
CA MET A 202 2.18 -6.77 -11.13
C MET A 202 2.57 -5.32 -10.82
N ARG A 203 2.57 -4.44 -11.82
CA ARG A 203 2.84 -3.00 -11.63
C ARG A 203 1.81 -2.34 -10.72
N ILE A 204 0.53 -2.66 -10.91
CA ILE A 204 -0.55 -2.15 -10.04
C ILE A 204 -0.40 -2.70 -8.62
N GLN A 205 -0.13 -3.99 -8.47
CA GLN A 205 0.10 -4.60 -7.16
C GLN A 205 1.28 -3.97 -6.42
N GLU A 206 2.38 -3.67 -7.10
CA GLU A 206 3.54 -3.01 -6.49
C GLU A 206 3.21 -1.58 -6.06
N LEU A 207 2.42 -0.84 -6.85
CA LEU A 207 1.92 0.47 -6.43
C LEU A 207 1.04 0.36 -5.18
N MET A 208 0.13 -0.63 -5.13
CA MET A 208 -0.73 -0.85 -3.96
C MET A 208 0.10 -1.16 -2.71
N ARG A 209 1.13 -2.00 -2.84
CA ARG A 209 2.06 -2.34 -1.73
C ARG A 209 2.82 -1.11 -1.25
N TYR A 210 3.36 -0.32 -2.19
CA TYR A 210 4.06 0.93 -1.88
C TYR A 210 3.17 1.88 -1.07
N VAL A 211 1.98 2.20 -1.59
CA VAL A 211 1.05 3.14 -0.95
C VAL A 211 0.61 2.63 0.41
N THR A 212 0.23 1.35 0.50
CA THR A 212 -0.17 0.73 1.77
C THR A 212 0.94 0.86 2.82
N MET A 213 2.17 0.49 2.47
CA MET A 213 3.31 0.60 3.39
C MET A 213 3.53 2.04 3.85
N LYS A 214 3.50 3.02 2.94
CA LYS A 214 3.69 4.43 3.28
C LYS A 214 2.60 4.96 4.21
N ILE A 215 1.35 4.58 3.97
CA ILE A 215 0.23 4.91 4.85
C ILE A 215 0.42 4.28 6.23
N MET A 216 0.74 2.98 6.31
CA MET A 216 0.97 2.30 7.60
C MET A 216 2.12 2.95 8.39
N GLN A 217 3.20 3.33 7.71
CA GLN A 217 4.33 4.02 8.34
C GLN A 217 3.94 5.40 8.89
N ALA A 218 3.09 6.15 8.18
CA ALA A 218 2.61 7.45 8.62
C ALA A 218 1.64 7.31 9.82
N VAL A 219 0.68 6.38 9.73
CA VAL A 219 -0.27 6.08 10.80
C VAL A 219 0.45 5.63 12.08
N ASN A 220 1.44 4.75 11.97
CA ASN A 220 2.25 4.31 13.13
C ASN A 220 3.04 5.46 13.80
N LYS A 221 3.30 6.54 13.07
CA LYS A 221 3.93 7.77 13.59
C LYS A 221 2.91 8.82 14.05
N GLY A 222 1.61 8.55 13.92
CA GLY A 222 0.54 9.53 14.20
C GLY A 222 0.57 10.73 13.26
N GLN A 223 1.02 10.53 12.01
CA GLN A 223 1.14 11.59 11.01
C GLN A 223 0.32 11.24 9.76
N PRO A 224 -0.18 12.24 9.02
CA PRO A 224 -0.82 12.00 7.73
C PRO A 224 0.20 11.53 6.69
N PHE A 225 -0.26 10.76 5.72
CA PHE A 225 0.53 10.46 4.53
C PHE A 225 0.19 11.47 3.43
N ILE A 226 1.22 12.07 2.82
CA ILE A 226 1.09 13.03 1.72
C ILE A 226 1.85 12.48 0.53
N CYS A 227 1.25 12.53 -0.65
CA CYS A 227 1.89 12.16 -1.90
C CYS A 227 1.62 13.23 -2.96
N THR A 228 2.68 13.91 -3.39
CA THR A 228 2.64 14.89 -4.48
C THR A 228 2.59 14.19 -5.84
N TYR A 229 2.10 14.90 -6.86
CA TYR A 229 2.13 14.40 -8.24
C TYR A 229 3.53 13.99 -8.69
N SER A 230 4.58 14.73 -8.30
CA SER A 230 5.97 14.39 -8.63
C SER A 230 6.43 13.09 -7.99
N GLU A 231 6.15 12.89 -6.70
CA GLU A 231 6.50 11.64 -6.01
C GLU A 231 5.75 10.46 -6.60
N PHE A 232 4.47 10.66 -6.93
CA PHE A 232 3.66 9.65 -7.60
C PHE A 232 4.27 9.25 -8.95
N MET A 233 4.58 10.22 -9.81
CA MET A 233 5.15 9.91 -11.13
C MET A 233 6.54 9.28 -11.05
N GLN A 234 7.38 9.72 -10.11
CA GLN A 234 8.67 9.08 -9.86
C GLN A 234 8.49 7.61 -9.45
N GLN A 235 7.50 7.31 -8.59
CA GLN A 235 7.20 5.94 -8.19
C GLN A 235 6.68 5.09 -9.36
N ILE A 236 5.86 5.67 -10.25
CA ILE A 236 5.40 5.00 -11.47
C ILE A 236 6.57 4.64 -12.38
N GLU A 237 7.49 5.57 -12.61
CA GLU A 237 8.69 5.34 -13.43
C GLU A 237 9.58 4.23 -12.83
N GLU A 238 9.78 4.25 -11.51
CA GLU A 238 10.53 3.22 -10.79
C GLU A 238 9.88 1.84 -10.93
N ILE A 239 8.56 1.74 -10.75
CA ILE A 239 7.80 0.49 -10.92
C ILE A 239 7.92 -0.02 -12.36
N CYS A 240 7.73 0.85 -13.35
CA CYS A 240 7.85 0.49 -14.77
C CYS A 240 9.25 -0.02 -15.13
N LYS A 241 10.29 0.59 -14.57
CA LYS A 241 11.69 0.19 -14.77
C LYS A 241 12.01 -1.16 -14.11
N ASN A 242 11.47 -1.39 -12.91
CA ASN A 242 11.78 -2.58 -12.14
C ASN A 242 10.93 -3.80 -12.54
N ILE A 243 9.76 -3.57 -13.13
CA ILE A 243 8.83 -4.62 -13.56
C ILE A 243 8.58 -4.46 -15.06
N GLU A 244 9.38 -5.17 -15.86
CA GLU A 244 9.27 -5.29 -17.30
C GLU A 244 9.20 -6.76 -17.71
N GLU A 245 8.80 -7.01 -18.96
CA GLU A 245 8.55 -8.36 -19.47
C GLU A 245 9.74 -9.31 -19.26
N ASN A 246 10.97 -8.81 -19.39
CA ASN A 246 12.16 -9.63 -19.22
C ASN A 246 12.72 -9.59 -17.81
N GLN A 247 12.29 -8.69 -16.94
CA GLN A 247 12.92 -8.49 -15.64
C GLN A 247 11.89 -8.00 -14.64
N VAL A 248 11.66 -8.85 -13.63
CA VAL A 248 10.81 -8.51 -12.49
C VAL A 248 11.74 -8.38 -11.29
N ILE A 249 11.80 -7.19 -10.72
CA ILE A 249 12.50 -6.94 -9.47
C ILE A 249 11.54 -6.18 -8.57
N LEU A 250 11.09 -6.81 -7.50
CA LEU A 250 10.39 -6.08 -6.46
C LEU A 250 11.36 -5.45 -5.48
N SER A 251 10.98 -4.37 -4.82
CA SER A 251 11.83 -3.82 -3.77
C SER A 251 11.95 -4.81 -2.60
N TYR A 252 13.15 -5.32 -2.32
CA TYR A 252 13.35 -6.27 -1.22
C TYR A 252 12.99 -5.64 0.15
N SER A 253 13.28 -4.36 0.35
CA SER A 253 12.92 -3.67 1.60
C SER A 253 11.41 -3.59 1.79
N MET A 254 10.66 -3.35 0.72
CA MET A 254 9.19 -3.38 0.73
C MET A 254 8.64 -4.79 0.86
N PHE A 255 9.25 -5.78 0.20
CA PHE A 255 8.86 -7.17 0.36
C PHE A 255 9.03 -7.62 1.81
N LYS A 256 10.18 -7.34 2.41
CA LYS A 256 10.47 -7.68 3.81
C LYS A 256 9.55 -6.97 4.81
N SER A 257 9.11 -5.74 4.55
CA SER A 257 8.21 -5.03 5.46
C SER A 257 6.77 -5.54 5.41
N ASN A 258 6.36 -6.14 4.30
CA ASN A 258 5.02 -6.67 4.08
C ASN A 258 4.89 -8.18 4.38
N ASN A 259 6.00 -8.87 4.65
CA ASN A 259 6.02 -10.30 4.93
C ASN A 259 6.67 -10.56 6.28
N ALA A 260 6.17 -11.57 7.00
CA ALA A 260 6.74 -12.00 8.28
C ALA A 260 6.94 -13.51 8.27
N ILE A 261 7.96 -13.98 8.98
CA ILE A 261 8.14 -15.39 9.26
C ILE A 261 7.40 -15.69 10.56
N ASP A 262 6.38 -16.54 10.47
CA ASP A 262 5.64 -17.00 11.63
C ASP A 262 6.31 -18.24 12.24
N TRP A 263 6.80 -18.09 13.48
CA TRP A 263 7.45 -19.19 14.20
C TRP A 263 6.46 -20.09 14.93
N GLU A 264 5.19 -19.70 15.01
CA GLU A 264 4.13 -20.55 15.53
C GLU A 264 3.61 -21.51 14.44
N ASP A 265 3.92 -21.24 13.16
CA ASP A 265 3.60 -22.13 12.06
C ASP A 265 4.54 -23.35 12.05
N LEU A 266 4.01 -24.50 12.47
CA LEU A 266 4.71 -25.77 12.46
C LEU A 266 5.19 -26.18 11.06
N LYS A 267 4.57 -25.71 9.98
CA LYS A 267 5.06 -25.97 8.62
C LYS A 267 6.38 -25.25 8.34
N ILE A 268 6.56 -24.05 8.89
CA ILE A 268 7.81 -23.31 8.76
C ILE A 268 8.88 -23.95 9.63
N VAL A 269 8.57 -24.20 10.91
CA VAL A 269 9.56 -24.72 11.87
C VAL A 269 10.05 -26.12 11.51
N ASN A 270 9.16 -26.97 10.97
CA ASN A 270 9.50 -28.33 10.56
C ASN A 270 9.92 -28.43 9.08
N SER A 271 10.00 -27.31 8.34
CA SER A 271 10.49 -27.33 6.96
C SER A 271 11.96 -27.74 6.91
N ARG A 272 12.37 -28.52 5.90
CA ARG A 272 13.77 -28.91 5.70
C ARG A 272 14.68 -27.69 5.64
N GLU A 273 14.23 -26.61 5.03
CA GLU A 273 15.00 -25.36 4.92
C GLU A 273 15.28 -24.75 6.29
N CYS A 274 14.30 -24.74 7.20
CA CYS A 274 14.49 -24.26 8.56
C CYS A 274 15.46 -25.18 9.33
N ILE A 275 15.30 -26.50 9.20
CA ILE A 275 16.17 -27.49 9.86
C ILE A 275 17.61 -27.38 9.36
N GLN A 276 17.80 -27.26 8.04
CA GLN A 276 19.09 -27.04 7.39
C GLN A 276 19.73 -25.74 7.88
N LEU A 277 18.99 -24.63 7.96
CA LEU A 277 19.50 -23.35 8.49
C LEU A 277 19.87 -23.43 9.98
N ASN A 278 19.08 -24.15 10.79
CA ASN A 278 19.38 -24.37 12.20
C ASN A 278 20.67 -25.19 12.39
N SER A 279 20.98 -26.11 11.46
CA SER A 279 22.23 -26.88 11.47
C SER A 279 23.49 -26.01 11.29
N CYS A 280 23.32 -24.78 10.77
CA CYS A 280 24.39 -23.79 10.64
C CYS A 280 24.67 -23.02 11.95
N ASN A 281 23.97 -23.33 13.05
CA ASN A 281 24.09 -22.66 14.36
C ASN A 281 23.86 -21.14 14.29
N LEU A 282 22.93 -20.71 13.44
CA LEU A 282 22.56 -19.31 13.29
C LEU A 282 21.67 -18.83 14.45
N SER A 283 21.68 -17.52 14.72
CA SER A 283 20.66 -16.91 15.57
C SER A 283 19.29 -16.97 14.90
N ARG A 284 18.21 -16.94 15.69
CA ARG A 284 16.83 -16.92 15.17
C ARG A 284 16.60 -15.82 14.15
N GLN A 285 17.06 -14.60 14.42
CA GLN A 285 16.97 -13.46 13.50
C GLN A 285 17.71 -13.72 12.18
N SER A 286 18.86 -14.37 12.23
CA SER A 286 19.58 -14.77 11.03
C SER A 286 18.78 -15.81 10.24
N VAL A 287 18.21 -16.84 10.89
CA VAL A 287 17.35 -17.82 10.21
C VAL A 287 16.16 -17.14 9.54
N GLU A 288 15.45 -16.24 10.24
CA GLU A 288 14.34 -15.44 9.67
C GLU A 288 14.77 -14.69 8.41
N GLN A 289 15.95 -14.07 8.44
CA GLN A 289 16.47 -13.33 7.29
C GLN A 289 16.71 -14.23 6.08
N HIS A 290 17.19 -15.46 6.28
CA HIS A 290 17.41 -16.42 5.18
C HIS A 290 16.10 -16.98 4.63
N LEU A 291 15.15 -17.29 5.51
CA LEU A 291 13.79 -17.68 5.10
C LEU A 291 13.10 -16.54 4.34
N MET A 292 13.34 -15.29 4.71
CA MET A 292 12.84 -14.13 3.97
C MET A 292 13.46 -14.02 2.56
N TYR A 293 14.77 -14.31 2.41
CA TYR A 293 15.39 -14.39 1.08
C TYR A 293 14.76 -15.48 0.22
N LYS A 294 14.49 -16.65 0.80
CA LYS A 294 13.80 -17.75 0.14
C LYS A 294 12.42 -17.30 -0.37
N LEU A 295 11.57 -16.73 0.50
CA LEU A 295 10.24 -16.25 0.12
C LEU A 295 10.30 -15.19 -0.99
N TYR A 296 11.29 -14.30 -0.92
CA TYR A 296 11.50 -13.28 -1.95
C TYR A 296 11.86 -13.90 -3.31
N TYR A 297 12.72 -14.92 -3.32
CA TYR A 297 13.00 -15.67 -4.54
C TYR A 297 11.78 -16.46 -5.04
N GLU A 298 11.03 -17.11 -4.16
CA GLU A 298 9.83 -17.86 -4.56
C GLU A 298 8.77 -16.96 -5.21
N PHE A 299 8.61 -15.74 -4.69
CA PHE A 299 7.77 -14.74 -5.34
C PHE A 299 8.26 -14.42 -6.77
N LEU A 300 9.56 -14.22 -6.95
CA LEU A 300 10.16 -13.98 -8.27
C LEU A 300 9.97 -15.19 -9.18
N LYS A 301 10.17 -16.41 -8.67
CA LYS A 301 10.00 -17.66 -9.39
C LYS A 301 8.57 -17.79 -9.92
N CYS A 302 7.56 -17.58 -9.08
CA CYS A 302 6.15 -17.55 -9.52
C CYS A 302 5.93 -16.51 -10.62
N SER A 303 6.47 -15.31 -10.45
CA SER A 303 6.37 -14.24 -11.47
C SER A 303 6.99 -14.66 -12.81
N TYR A 304 8.16 -15.30 -12.79
CA TYR A 304 8.80 -15.81 -14.00
C TYR A 304 8.03 -16.98 -14.63
N MET A 305 7.40 -17.85 -13.83
CA MET A 305 6.51 -18.88 -14.36
C MET A 305 5.30 -18.30 -15.08
N GLU A 306 4.65 -17.30 -14.49
CA GLU A 306 3.48 -16.62 -15.07
C GLU A 306 3.81 -15.85 -16.36
N ASN A 307 5.08 -15.43 -16.52
CA ASN A 307 5.57 -14.72 -17.71
C ASN A 307 6.37 -15.63 -18.67
N ASN A 308 6.25 -16.96 -18.54
CA ASN A 308 6.92 -17.95 -19.39
C ASN A 308 8.45 -17.75 -19.49
N LYS A 309 9.09 -17.40 -18.37
CA LYS A 309 10.54 -17.22 -18.22
C LYS A 309 11.20 -18.40 -17.50
N ILE A 310 10.71 -19.62 -17.76
CA ILE A 310 11.24 -20.86 -17.17
C ILE A 310 12.76 -21.01 -17.35
N PRO A 311 13.36 -20.73 -18.53
CA PRO A 311 14.81 -20.86 -18.69
C PRO A 311 15.62 -20.00 -17.70
N ARG A 312 15.11 -18.82 -17.30
CA ARG A 312 15.79 -17.99 -16.29
C ARG A 312 15.78 -18.63 -14.91
N ILE A 313 14.70 -19.32 -14.56
CA ILE A 313 14.60 -20.06 -13.30
C ILE A 313 15.64 -21.18 -13.31
N GLU A 314 15.69 -21.95 -14.39
CA GLU A 314 16.64 -23.05 -14.59
C GLU A 314 18.09 -22.55 -14.53
N ASP A 315 18.42 -21.46 -15.24
CA ASP A 315 19.77 -20.89 -15.22
C ASP A 315 20.19 -20.43 -13.81
N MET A 316 19.29 -19.78 -13.06
CA MET A 316 19.55 -19.38 -11.68
C MET A 316 19.79 -20.58 -10.77
N GLU A 317 18.92 -21.59 -10.83
CA GLU A 317 18.98 -22.78 -9.98
C GLU A 317 20.19 -23.66 -10.32
N ASN A 318 20.42 -23.96 -11.59
CA ASN A 318 21.56 -24.76 -12.06
C ASN A 318 22.89 -24.09 -11.67
N THR A 319 23.05 -22.79 -11.97
CA THR A 319 24.27 -22.05 -11.60
C THR A 319 24.50 -22.06 -10.09
N THR A 320 23.43 -22.02 -9.29
CA THR A 320 23.55 -22.05 -7.81
C THR A 320 23.96 -23.43 -7.32
N TYR A 321 23.39 -24.49 -7.90
CA TYR A 321 23.75 -25.87 -7.57
C TYR A 321 25.19 -26.20 -7.98
N GLU A 322 25.59 -25.88 -9.21
CA GLU A 322 26.97 -26.10 -9.70
C GLU A 322 28.00 -25.38 -8.83
N ASN A 323 27.71 -24.14 -8.44
CA ASN A 323 28.54 -23.40 -7.48
C ASN A 323 28.63 -24.12 -6.13
N TYR A 324 27.53 -24.67 -5.63
CA TYR A 324 27.50 -25.40 -4.37
C TYR A 324 28.32 -26.69 -4.43
N ASP A 325 28.18 -27.49 -5.49
CA ASP A 325 28.89 -28.76 -5.65
C ASP A 325 30.41 -28.54 -5.72
N PHE A 326 30.83 -27.54 -6.49
CA PHE A 326 32.24 -27.13 -6.56
C PHE A 326 32.76 -26.66 -5.19
N LEU A 327 32.02 -25.77 -4.51
CA LEU A 327 32.41 -25.25 -3.20
C LEU A 327 32.51 -26.32 -2.13
N LYS A 328 31.56 -27.26 -2.12
CA LYS A 328 31.58 -28.42 -1.21
C LYS A 328 32.86 -29.22 -1.39
N SER A 329 33.23 -29.51 -2.64
CA SER A 329 34.48 -30.21 -2.97
C SER A 329 35.73 -29.47 -2.47
N VAL A 330 35.78 -28.14 -2.65
CA VAL A 330 36.89 -27.30 -2.16
C VAL A 330 36.98 -27.33 -0.63
N LEU A 331 35.85 -27.12 0.06
CA LEU A 331 35.81 -27.11 1.53
C LEU A 331 36.22 -28.47 2.13
N GLN A 332 35.88 -29.57 1.47
CA GLN A 332 36.29 -30.92 1.86
C GLN A 332 37.80 -31.12 1.72
N GLN A 333 38.36 -30.72 0.58
CA GLN A 333 39.82 -30.78 0.35
C GLN A 333 40.61 -29.96 1.38
N GLU A 334 40.04 -28.84 1.82
CA GLU A 334 40.64 -27.96 2.84
C GLU A 334 40.38 -28.41 4.29
N ASN A 335 39.61 -29.48 4.52
CA ASN A 335 39.14 -29.91 5.85
C ASN A 335 38.39 -28.80 6.62
N ARG A 336 37.65 -27.95 5.92
CA ARG A 336 36.82 -26.87 6.48
C ARG A 336 35.33 -27.04 6.17
N ASP A 337 34.93 -28.21 5.70
CA ASP A 337 33.55 -28.50 5.34
C ASP A 337 32.63 -28.53 6.57
N THR A 338 31.90 -27.43 6.76
CA THR A 338 30.90 -27.29 7.83
C THR A 338 29.65 -26.65 7.26
N PRO A 339 28.46 -26.87 7.86
CA PRO A 339 27.21 -26.28 7.37
C PRO A 339 27.26 -24.77 7.24
N LEU A 340 27.88 -24.09 8.21
CA LEU A 340 28.04 -22.64 8.20
C LEU A 340 28.98 -22.16 7.08
N ASN A 341 30.09 -22.88 6.83
CA ASN A 341 31.02 -22.50 5.75
C ASN A 341 30.38 -22.69 4.38
N ARG A 342 29.65 -23.79 4.15
CA ARG A 342 28.87 -24.00 2.92
C ARG A 342 27.90 -22.84 2.66
N LEU A 343 27.11 -22.47 3.67
CA LEU A 343 26.13 -21.38 3.58
C LEU A 343 26.78 -20.00 3.36
N ASN A 344 27.93 -19.73 3.98
CA ASN A 344 28.62 -18.45 3.82
C ASN A 344 29.35 -18.33 2.49
N ASP A 345 29.96 -19.41 2.01
CA ASP A 345 30.78 -19.38 0.81
C ASP A 345 29.93 -19.44 -0.47
N ILE A 346 28.80 -20.15 -0.47
CA ILE A 346 27.87 -20.13 -1.61
C ILE A 346 27.35 -18.73 -1.92
N LYS A 347 27.20 -17.88 -0.90
CA LYS A 347 26.78 -16.48 -1.07
C LYS A 347 27.85 -15.61 -1.73
N LYS A 348 29.12 -15.99 -1.64
CA LYS A 348 30.23 -15.28 -2.28
C LYS A 348 30.36 -15.65 -3.75
N SER A 349 29.85 -16.82 -4.15
CA SER A 349 29.81 -17.22 -5.55
C SER A 349 28.95 -16.27 -6.38
N SER A 350 29.38 -16.05 -7.62
CA SER A 350 28.65 -15.24 -8.59
C SER A 350 27.50 -16.05 -9.19
N ASN A 351 26.35 -15.39 -9.37
CA ASN A 351 25.28 -15.90 -10.21
C ASN A 351 24.72 -14.74 -11.05
N SER A 352 25.23 -14.60 -12.28
CA SER A 352 24.88 -13.50 -13.19
C SER A 352 23.43 -13.50 -13.65
N TYR A 353 22.70 -14.60 -13.44
CA TYR A 353 21.28 -14.72 -13.78
C TYR A 353 20.37 -14.14 -12.70
N THR A 354 20.89 -13.92 -11.49
CA THR A 354 20.13 -13.34 -10.39
C THR A 354 20.12 -11.81 -10.47
N PRO A 355 18.96 -11.16 -10.29
CA PRO A 355 18.84 -9.71 -10.44
C PRO A 355 19.43 -8.91 -9.27
N ASN A 356 19.60 -9.55 -8.10
CA ASN A 356 20.19 -8.96 -6.93
C ASN A 356 20.68 -10.04 -5.96
N GLU A 357 21.47 -9.61 -4.96
CA GLU A 357 22.05 -10.49 -3.95
C GLU A 357 20.98 -11.23 -3.12
N GLN A 358 19.85 -10.61 -2.83
CA GLN A 358 18.79 -11.24 -2.02
C GLN A 358 18.13 -12.41 -2.76
N VAL A 359 17.94 -12.30 -4.07
CA VAL A 359 17.50 -13.42 -4.90
C VAL A 359 18.55 -14.51 -4.93
N LYS A 360 19.83 -14.16 -5.14
CA LYS A 360 20.93 -15.14 -5.11
C LYS A 360 20.96 -15.95 -3.82
N TYR A 361 20.80 -15.27 -2.68
CA TYR A 361 20.72 -15.94 -1.38
C TYR A 361 19.46 -16.79 -1.27
N GLY A 362 18.34 -16.30 -1.80
CA GLY A 362 17.05 -17.00 -1.78
C GLY A 362 17.06 -18.31 -2.57
N VAL A 363 17.69 -18.33 -3.75
CA VAL A 363 17.83 -19.56 -4.57
C VAL A 363 18.57 -20.64 -3.78
N ALA A 364 19.69 -20.27 -3.13
CA ALA A 364 20.49 -21.21 -2.35
C ALA A 364 19.68 -21.83 -1.19
N ILE A 365 18.77 -21.07 -0.55
CA ILE A 365 17.88 -21.61 0.48
C ILE A 365 16.75 -22.44 -0.14
N HIS A 366 16.17 -21.99 -1.25
CA HIS A 366 15.08 -22.70 -1.93
C HIS A 366 15.48 -24.11 -2.36
N LEU A 367 16.70 -24.28 -2.87
CA LEU A 367 17.23 -25.58 -3.27
C LEU A 367 17.43 -26.56 -2.10
N THR A 368 17.20 -26.14 -0.85
CA THR A 368 17.20 -27.05 0.31
C THR A 368 15.82 -27.65 0.62
N ARG A 369 14.79 -27.36 -0.17
CA ARG A 369 13.45 -27.94 0.01
C ARG A 369 13.42 -29.44 -0.26
N ASP A 370 12.50 -30.12 0.42
CA ASP A 370 12.24 -31.57 0.27
C ASP A 370 11.80 -32.00 -1.14
N ASP A 371 11.16 -31.10 -1.90
CA ASP A 371 10.56 -31.40 -3.20
C ASP A 371 11.43 -31.02 -4.40
N ILE A 372 12.69 -30.65 -4.15
CA ILE A 372 13.70 -30.43 -5.18
C ILE A 372 14.27 -31.77 -5.61
N ASP A 373 14.46 -31.95 -6.92
CA ASP A 373 15.12 -33.14 -7.49
C ASP A 373 16.45 -33.42 -6.77
N ASP A 374 16.70 -34.67 -6.42
CA ASP A 374 17.92 -35.11 -5.73
C ASP A 374 19.19 -34.70 -6.50
N GLU A 375 19.12 -34.59 -7.83
CA GLU A 375 20.22 -34.13 -8.69
C GLU A 375 20.53 -32.62 -8.54
N LYS A 376 19.66 -31.84 -7.89
CA LYS A 376 19.80 -30.38 -7.70
C LYS A 376 19.60 -29.91 -6.25
N GLN A 377 19.29 -30.83 -5.33
CA GLN A 377 19.03 -30.49 -3.94
C GLN A 377 20.33 -30.14 -3.21
N ILE A 378 20.28 -29.07 -2.41
CA ILE A 378 21.39 -28.60 -1.60
C ILE A 378 21.20 -29.03 -0.14
N SER A 379 22.32 -29.32 0.54
CA SER A 379 22.37 -29.64 1.98
C SER A 379 23.48 -28.86 2.67
N TRP A 380 23.14 -28.08 3.70
CA TRP A 380 24.15 -27.49 4.60
C TRP A 380 24.74 -28.57 5.50
N LYS A 381 23.90 -29.47 6.02
CA LYS A 381 24.30 -30.68 6.73
C LYS A 381 23.76 -31.90 6.00
N GLU A 382 24.62 -32.90 5.79
CA GLU A 382 24.22 -34.20 5.22
C GLU A 382 23.22 -34.91 6.14
N ASP A 383 22.36 -35.74 5.55
CA ASP A 383 21.44 -36.65 6.27
C ASP A 383 20.43 -35.96 7.21
N ILE A 384 19.70 -34.96 6.70
CA ILE A 384 18.54 -34.35 7.39
C ILE A 384 17.25 -34.92 6.81
#